data_AF-A0A2A4T173-F1
#
_entry.id   AF-A0A2A4T173-F1
#
_cell.length_a   1.000
_cell.length_b   1.000
_cell.length_c   1.000
_cell.angle_alpha   90.00
_cell.angle_beta   90.00
_cell.angle_gamma   90.00
#
_symmetry.space_group_name_H-M   'P 1'
#
loop_
_entity.id
_entity.type
_entity.pdbx_description
1 polymer ?
#
loop_
_entity_poly.entity_id
_entity_poly.type
_entity_poly.pdbx_seq_one_letter_code
_entity_poly.pdbx_strand_id
1 'polypeptide(L)'
;MSYLEDPRVFLATERTLLAWIRTEISILALAFLMKKIALDSGGDYLQEMGVIVFLLCGVTVVLSVLASIQTWISLSKLGAIEVPGPMAKPLVFLGAFISILLSTGATYIVAAM
;
A
#
# COMPACT_ATOMS: atom_id res chain seq x y z
N MET A 1 17.46 -0.37 -30.66
CA MET A 1 18.33 -0.09 -29.51
C MET A 1 17.76 -0.87 -28.32
N SER A 2 18.31 -2.05 -28.05
CA SER A 2 17.90 -2.90 -26.91
C SER A 2 18.57 -2.38 -25.65
N TYR A 3 17.84 -1.64 -24.82
CA TYR A 3 18.29 -1.11 -23.52
C TYR A 3 17.47 -1.67 -22.36
N LEU A 4 16.62 -2.67 -22.62
CA LEU A 4 15.58 -3.16 -21.69
C LEU A 4 15.90 -4.47 -20.98
N GLU A 5 17.00 -5.14 -21.33
CA GLU A 5 17.44 -6.38 -20.69
C GLU A 5 18.35 -6.13 -19.47
N ASP A 6 18.12 -5.05 -18.73
CA ASP A 6 18.92 -4.72 -17.55
C ASP A 6 18.17 -5.07 -16.24
N PRO A 7 18.78 -5.84 -15.30
CA PRO A 7 18.17 -6.21 -14.02
C PRO A 7 17.68 -5.04 -13.17
N ARG A 8 18.14 -3.82 -13.47
CA ARG A 8 17.73 -2.58 -12.81
C ARG A 8 16.25 -2.24 -12.99
N VAL A 9 15.59 -2.75 -14.04
CA VAL A 9 14.16 -2.51 -14.29
C VAL A 9 13.30 -3.21 -13.22
N PHE A 10 13.71 -4.41 -12.81
CA PHE A 10 13.11 -5.12 -11.68
C PHE A 10 13.25 -4.31 -10.38
N LEU A 11 14.46 -3.82 -10.07
CA LEU A 11 14.72 -2.99 -8.88
C LEU A 11 14.00 -1.64 -8.91
N ALA A 12 13.72 -1.09 -10.10
CA ALA A 12 12.89 0.10 -10.22
C ALA A 12 11.44 -0.21 -9.82
N THR A 13 10.90 -1.33 -10.27
CA THR A 13 9.54 -1.78 -9.91
C THR A 13 9.40 -2.01 -8.41
N GLU A 14 10.37 -2.68 -7.78
CA GLU A 14 10.38 -2.89 -6.33
C GLU A 14 10.38 -1.56 -5.55
N ARG A 15 11.20 -0.58 -5.98
CA ARG A 15 11.21 0.74 -5.35
C ARG A 15 9.89 1.48 -5.48
N THR A 16 9.17 1.32 -6.61
CA THR A 16 7.84 1.91 -6.74
C THR A 16 6.83 1.28 -5.78
N LEU A 17 6.88 -0.04 -5.57
CA LEU A 17 6.05 -0.71 -4.56
C LEU A 17 6.34 -0.17 -3.15
N LEU A 18 7.61 -0.08 -2.77
CA LEU A 18 8.00 0.42 -1.45
C LEU A 18 7.60 1.89 -1.23
N ALA A 19 7.60 2.69 -2.30
CA ALA A 19 7.09 4.06 -2.25
C ALA A 19 5.58 4.10 -1.99
N TRP A 20 4.79 3.24 -2.67
CA TRP A 20 3.36 3.10 -2.41
C TRP A 20 3.07 2.70 -0.96
N ILE A 21 3.75 1.69 -0.43
CA ILE A 21 3.61 1.24 0.96
C ILE A 21 3.91 2.38 1.95
N ARG A 22 4.95 3.18 1.69
CA ARG A 22 5.29 4.33 2.55
C ARG A 22 4.18 5.38 2.58
N THR A 23 3.57 5.66 1.43
CA THR A 23 2.44 6.60 1.36
C THR A 23 1.21 6.06 2.09
N GLU A 24 0.91 4.77 1.96
CA GLU A 24 -0.18 4.10 2.68
C GLU A 24 -0.03 4.22 4.20
N ILE A 25 1.17 3.93 4.73
CA ILE A 25 1.45 4.04 6.17
C ILE A 25 1.28 5.48 6.67
N SER A 26 1.68 6.46 5.87
CA SER A 26 1.56 7.88 6.24
C SER A 26 0.10 8.32 6.31
N ILE A 27 -0.73 7.87 5.38
CA ILE A 27 -2.18 8.15 5.36
C ILE A 27 -2.88 7.44 6.52
N LEU A 28 -2.52 6.19 6.81
CA LEU A 28 -3.05 5.44 7.97
C LEU A 28 -2.72 6.13 9.30
N ALA A 29 -1.47 6.60 9.47
CA ALA A 29 -1.06 7.32 10.67
C ALA A 29 -1.87 8.62 10.85
N LEU A 30 -2.12 9.35 9.77
CA LEU A 30 -2.97 10.55 9.78
C LEU A 30 -4.42 10.20 10.17
N ALA A 31 -5.00 9.16 9.58
CA ALA A 31 -6.36 8.73 9.88
C ALA A 31 -6.52 8.33 11.36
N PHE A 32 -5.55 7.61 11.90
CA PHE A 32 -5.50 7.26 13.32
C PHE A 32 -5.40 8.50 14.22
N LEU A 33 -4.53 9.45 13.89
CA LEU A 33 -4.37 10.68 14.65
C LEU A 33 -5.67 11.50 14.68
N MET A 34 -6.36 11.64 13.53
CA MET A 34 -7.63 12.35 13.48
C MET A 34 -8.69 11.69 14.37
N LYS A 35 -8.79 10.36 14.35
CA LYS A 35 -9.70 9.63 15.23
C LYS A 35 -9.39 9.86 16.71
N LYS A 36 -8.11 9.85 17.10
CA LYS A 36 -7.69 10.10 18.48
C LYS A 36 -8.09 11.52 18.94
N ILE A 37 -7.90 12.52 18.09
CA ILE A 37 -8.28 13.90 18.40
C ILE A 37 -9.81 14.04 18.52
N ALA A 38 -10.57 13.37 17.65
CA ALA A 38 -12.03 13.34 17.73
C ALA A 38 -12.54 12.68 19.02
N LEU A 39 -11.85 11.66 19.52
CA LEU A 39 -12.18 11.00 20.79
C LEU A 39 -11.95 11.92 22.00
N ASP A 40 -10.85 12.68 22.00
CA ASP A 40 -10.47 13.58 23.10
C ASP A 40 -11.35 14.85 23.17
N SER A 41 -11.92 15.28 22.04
CA SER A 41 -12.70 16.52 21.92
C SER A 41 -14.17 16.40 22.34
N GLY A 42 -14.60 15.22 22.81
CA GLY A 42 -15.92 15.00 23.38
C GLY A 42 -16.99 14.72 22.32
N GLY A 43 -17.07 13.47 21.88
CA GLY A 43 -18.29 12.80 21.39
C GLY A 43 -18.92 13.31 20.09
N ASP A 44 -19.35 14.56 20.04
CA ASP A 44 -20.19 15.12 18.98
C ASP A 44 -19.48 15.15 17.62
N TYR A 45 -18.14 15.30 17.62
CA TYR A 45 -17.32 15.27 16.39
C TYR A 45 -16.99 13.84 15.91
N LEU A 46 -17.27 12.80 16.70
CA LEU A 46 -16.91 11.42 16.35
C LEU A 46 -17.64 10.92 15.11
N GLN A 47 -18.91 11.30 14.94
CA GLN A 47 -19.71 10.81 13.82
C GLN A 47 -19.30 11.49 12.51
N GLU A 48 -19.15 12.82 12.51
CA GLU A 48 -18.71 13.61 11.34
C GLU A 48 -17.27 13.25 10.92
N MET A 49 -16.33 13.21 11.87
CA MET A 49 -14.94 12.83 11.57
C MET A 49 -14.78 11.33 11.30
N GLY A 50 -15.67 10.49 11.83
CA GLY A 50 -15.65 9.04 11.61
C GLY A 50 -15.84 8.67 10.13
N VAL A 51 -16.71 9.38 9.41
CA VAL A 51 -16.91 9.18 7.96
C VAL A 51 -15.63 9.54 7.19
N ILE A 52 -14.98 10.65 7.56
CA ILE A 52 -13.74 11.11 6.90
C ILE A 52 -12.61 10.11 7.14
N VAL A 53 -12.44 9.63 8.38
CA VAL A 53 -11.44 8.62 8.75
C VAL A 53 -11.71 7.30 8.02
N PHE A 54 -12.98 6.85 7.95
CA PHE A 54 -13.36 5.65 7.22
C PHE A 54 -13.05 5.77 5.72
N LEU A 55 -13.34 6.92 5.11
CA LEU A 55 -13.05 7.19 3.72
C LEU A 55 -11.53 7.18 3.47
N LEU A 56 -10.74 7.82 4.33
CA LEU A 56 -9.27 7.81 4.28
C LEU A 56 -8.71 6.39 4.39
N CYS A 57 -9.17 5.58 5.34
CA CYS A 57 -8.77 4.19 5.46
C CYS A 57 -9.18 3.38 4.21
N GLY A 58 -10.39 3.58 3.69
CA GLY A 58 -10.85 2.96 2.45
C GLY A 58 -9.96 3.31 1.25
N VAL A 59 -9.53 4.57 1.13
CA VAL A 59 -8.57 5.01 0.12
C VAL A 59 -7.25 4.25 0.24
N THR A 60 -6.73 4.01 1.44
CA THR A 60 -5.47 3.24 1.61
C THR A 60 -5.60 1.79 1.12
N VAL A 61 -6.74 1.15 1.33
CA VAL A 61 -6.99 -0.21 0.80
C VAL A 61 -7.03 -0.19 -0.72
N VAL A 62 -7.70 0.79 -1.32
CA VAL A 62 -7.75 0.96 -2.78
C VAL A 62 -6.34 1.19 -3.34
N LEU A 63 -5.55 2.07 -2.71
CA LEU A 63 -4.17 2.32 -3.12
C LEU A 63 -3.30 1.05 -3.05
N SER A 64 -3.48 0.23 -2.00
CA SER A 64 -2.75 -1.04 -1.86
C SER A 64 -3.10 -2.04 -2.96
N VAL A 65 -4.38 -2.11 -3.34
CA VAL A 65 -4.83 -2.93 -4.48
C VAL A 65 -4.25 -2.40 -5.80
N LEU A 66 -4.26 -1.09 -6.03
CA LEU A 66 -3.68 -0.48 -7.23
C LEU A 66 -2.17 -0.70 -7.32
N ALA A 67 -1.44 -0.59 -6.20
CA ALA A 67 -0.02 -0.87 -6.13
C ALA A 67 0.28 -2.34 -6.46
N SER A 68 -0.54 -3.27 -5.96
CA SER A 68 -0.45 -4.70 -6.28
C SER A 68 -0.70 -4.98 -7.76
N ILE A 69 -1.72 -4.35 -8.35
CA ILE A 69 -2.02 -4.48 -9.79
C ILE A 69 -0.89 -3.88 -10.64
N GLN A 70 -0.39 -2.70 -10.29
CA GLN A 70 0.69 -2.03 -11.02
C GLN A 70 1.97 -2.88 -11.02
N THR A 71 2.32 -3.46 -9.87
CA THR A 71 3.48 -4.36 -9.77
C THR A 71 3.27 -5.65 -10.54
N TRP A 72 2.07 -6.25 -10.50
CA TRP A 72 1.74 -7.40 -11.34
C TRP A 72 1.94 -7.09 -12.83
N ILE A 73 1.34 -6.00 -13.31
CA ILE A 73 1.43 -5.60 -14.72
C ILE A 73 2.89 -5.34 -15.10
N SER A 74 3.65 -4.67 -14.23
CA SER A 74 5.07 -4.39 -14.49
C SER A 74 5.91 -5.66 -14.52
N LEU A 75 5.67 -6.60 -13.60
CA LEU A 75 6.36 -7.90 -13.55
C LEU A 75 6.01 -8.81 -14.74
N SER A 76 4.78 -8.71 -15.25
CA SER A 76 4.32 -9.50 -16.41
C SER A 76 4.96 -9.08 -17.74
N LYS A 77 5.52 -7.87 -17.79
CA LYS A 77 6.21 -7.33 -18.97
C LYS A 77 7.70 -7.65 -19.02
N LEU A 78 8.27 -8.19 -17.93
CA LEU A 78 9.71 -8.46 -17.82
C LEU A 78 10.09 -9.78 -18.50
N GLY A 79 11.16 -9.76 -19.29
CA GLY A 79 11.75 -10.96 -19.90
C GLY A 79 12.46 -11.87 -18.89
N ALA A 80 12.71 -13.14 -19.25
CA ALA A 80 13.36 -14.12 -18.37
C ALA A 80 14.80 -13.75 -17.95
N ILE A 81 15.44 -12.84 -18.71
CA ILE A 81 16.81 -12.37 -18.48
C ILE A 81 16.87 -11.20 -17.47
N GLU A 82 15.74 -10.52 -17.23
CA GLU A 82 15.65 -9.32 -16.39
C GLU A 82 15.45 -9.64 -14.89
N VAL A 83 15.27 -10.91 -14.55
CA VAL A 83 14.95 -11.37 -13.20
C VAL A 83 16.22 -11.91 -12.55
N PRO A 84 16.77 -11.25 -11.51
CA PRO A 84 18.08 -11.60 -10.94
C PRO A 84 18.11 -12.94 -10.18
N GLY A 85 16.96 -13.61 -10.00
CA GLY A 85 16.89 -14.95 -9.44
C GLY A 85 15.46 -15.50 -9.35
N PRO A 86 15.29 -16.83 -9.21
CA PRO A 86 13.97 -17.46 -9.17
C PRO A 86 13.07 -16.99 -8.01
N MET A 87 13.68 -16.51 -6.92
CA MET A 87 12.97 -16.01 -5.74
C MET A 87 12.57 -14.52 -5.81
N ALA A 88 12.98 -13.78 -6.84
CA ALA A 88 12.75 -12.33 -6.90
C ALA A 88 11.26 -11.99 -7.11
N LYS A 89 10.58 -12.69 -8.02
CA LYS A 89 9.12 -12.53 -8.26
C LYS A 89 8.27 -12.84 -7.02
N PRO A 90 8.43 -13.99 -6.35
CA PRO A 90 7.60 -14.30 -5.17
C PRO A 90 7.85 -13.34 -4.00
N LEU A 91 9.06 -12.78 -3.85
CA LEU A 91 9.35 -11.82 -2.78
C LEU A 91 8.57 -10.49 -2.95
N VAL A 92 8.52 -9.95 -4.18
CA VAL A 92 7.75 -8.72 -4.47
C VAL A 92 6.25 -8.96 -4.29
N PHE A 93 5.76 -10.14 -4.70
CA PHE A 93 4.38 -10.55 -4.47
C PHE A 93 4.04 -10.66 -2.99
N LEU A 94 4.94 -11.22 -2.19
CA LEU A 94 4.77 -11.33 -0.75
C LEU A 94 4.73 -9.93 -0.10
N GLY A 95 5.56 -8.99 -0.55
CA GLY A 95 5.51 -7.60 -0.11
C GLY A 95 4.17 -6.92 -0.39
N ALA A 96 3.63 -7.08 -1.62
CA ALA A 96 2.32 -6.54 -1.99
C ALA A 96 1.16 -7.23 -1.24
N PHE A 97 1.28 -8.53 -0.93
CA PHE A 97 0.27 -9.23 -0.14
C PHE A 97 0.27 -8.75 1.32
N ILE A 98 1.46 -8.55 1.90
CA ILE A 98 1.61 -8.00 3.25
C ILE A 98 1.02 -6.59 3.33
N SER A 99 1.22 -5.73 2.33
CA SER A 99 0.66 -4.37 2.36
C SER A 99 -0.86 -4.36 2.36
N ILE A 100 -1.50 -5.23 1.57
CA ILE A 100 -2.96 -5.39 1.56
C ILE A 100 -3.45 -5.91 2.92
N LEU A 101 -2.78 -6.91 3.48
CA LEU A 101 -3.18 -7.50 4.77
C LEU A 101 -3.01 -6.49 5.91
N LEU A 102 -1.96 -5.68 5.88
CA LEU A 102 -1.71 -4.64 6.88
C LEU A 102 -2.71 -3.47 6.75
N SER A 103 -2.99 -3.00 5.52
CA SER A 103 -3.92 -1.89 5.29
C SER A 103 -5.36 -2.26 5.65
N THR A 104 -5.80 -3.47 5.30
CA THR A 104 -7.10 -3.99 5.71
C THR A 104 -7.16 -4.17 7.23
N GLY A 105 -6.16 -4.80 7.84
CA GLY A 105 -6.08 -4.96 9.31
C GLY A 105 -6.12 -3.63 10.05
N ALA A 106 -5.36 -2.63 9.60
CA ALA A 106 -5.36 -1.29 10.17
C ALA A 106 -6.73 -0.61 10.02
N THR A 107 -7.39 -0.77 8.88
CA THR A 107 -8.75 -0.26 8.66
C THR A 107 -9.74 -0.89 9.63
N TYR A 108 -9.66 -2.21 9.86
CA TYR A 108 -10.51 -2.90 10.84
C TYR A 108 -10.27 -2.41 12.27
N ILE A 109 -9.01 -2.23 12.67
CA ILE A 109 -8.67 -1.71 14.01
C ILE A 109 -9.22 -0.30 14.17
N VAL A 110 -8.98 0.57 13.19
CA VAL A 110 -9.47 1.95 13.23
C VAL A 110 -10.99 1.99 13.19
N ALA A 111 -11.68 1.08 12.51
CA ALA A 111 -13.14 1.02 12.50
C ALA A 111 -13.74 0.48 13.82
N ALA A 112 -13.02 -0.41 14.53
CA ALA A 112 -13.49 -1.06 15.76
C ALA A 112 -13.26 -0.22 17.03
N MET A 113 -12.31 0.72 17.02
CA MET A 113 -12.12 1.71 18.10
C MET A 113 -13.27 2.71 18.17
#